data_AF-A0A537ZZ77-F1
#
_entry.id   AF-A0A537ZZ77-F1
#
_cell.length_a   1.000
_cell.length_b   1.000
_cell.length_c   1.000
_cell.angle_alpha   90.00
_cell.angle_beta   90.00
_cell.angle_gamma   90.00
#
_symmetry.space_group_name_H-M   'P 1'
#
loop_
_entity.id
_entity.type
_entity.pdbx_description
1 polymer ?
#
loop_
_entity_poly.entity_id
_entity_poly.type
_entity_poly.pdbx_seq_one_letter_code
_entity_poly.pdbx_strand_id
1 'polypeptide(L)'
;MSREQAVEFFRDKVLGDLSAMEGFQEALLLLSDDTDEVLAVSLWDTVEHIRAAEEKTAPHRAARDRMGGKRSSMKVYEVAYRSR
;
A
#
# COMPACT_ATOMS: atom_id res chain seq x y z
N MET A 1 -5.12 15.04 3.22
CA MET A 1 -5.69 13.92 3.99
C MET A 1 -5.08 13.95 5.37
N SER A 2 -5.86 13.86 6.45
CA SER A 2 -5.29 13.71 7.80
C SER A 2 -4.69 12.32 8.00
N ARG A 3 -3.88 12.14 9.05
CA ARG A 3 -3.30 10.84 9.40
C ARG A 3 -4.38 9.78 9.65
N GLU A 4 -5.43 10.13 10.37
CA GLU A 4 -6.55 9.24 10.69
C GLU A 4 -7.29 8.82 9.43
N GLN A 5 -7.58 9.78 8.53
CA GLN A 5 -8.20 9.50 7.24
C GLN A 5 -7.33 8.59 6.37
N ALA A 6 -6.00 8.73 6.45
CA ALA A 6 -5.07 7.86 5.73
C ALA A 6 -5.13 6.42 6.26
N VAL A 7 -5.17 6.25 7.58
CA VAL A 7 -5.28 4.95 8.24
C VAL A 7 -6.60 4.28 7.90
N GLU A 8 -7.72 5.00 8.00
CA GLU A 8 -9.05 4.48 7.68
C GLU A 8 -9.14 4.09 6.20
N PHE A 9 -8.72 4.98 5.29
CA PHE A 9 -8.71 4.68 3.85
C PHE A 9 -7.84 3.46 3.53
N PHE A 10 -6.65 3.38 4.12
CA PHE A 10 -5.77 2.25 3.90
C PHE A 10 -6.40 0.96 4.41
N ARG A 11 -6.90 0.93 5.65
CA ARG A 11 -7.48 -0.27 6.26
C ARG A 11 -8.74 -0.73 5.53
N ASP A 12 -9.67 0.18 5.25
CA ASP A 12 -11.02 -0.19 4.82
C ASP A 12 -11.14 -0.34 3.30
N LYS A 13 -10.21 0.27 2.53
CA LYS A 13 -10.21 0.18 1.07
C LYS A 13 -9.00 -0.56 0.53
N VAL A 14 -7.80 -0.07 0.84
CA VAL A 14 -6.59 -0.61 0.23
C VAL A 14 -6.31 -2.02 0.73
N LEU A 15 -6.21 -2.22 2.04
CA LEU A 15 -5.92 -3.52 2.64
C LEU A 15 -7.01 -4.53 2.33
N GLY A 16 -8.28 -4.10 2.36
CA GLY A 16 -9.41 -4.93 1.92
C GLY A 16 -9.21 -5.49 0.52
N ASP A 17 -8.99 -4.61 -0.47
CA ASP A 17 -8.80 -5.02 -1.86
C ASP A 17 -7.53 -5.86 -2.05
N LEU A 18 -6.41 -5.48 -1.40
CA LEU A 18 -5.16 -6.24 -1.46
C LEU A 18 -5.32 -7.64 -0.85
N SER A 19 -6.01 -7.78 0.27
CA SER A 19 -6.20 -9.05 0.98
C SER A 19 -6.99 -10.09 0.18
N ALA A 20 -7.79 -9.63 -0.77
CA ALA A 20 -8.56 -10.48 -1.68
C ALA A 20 -7.75 -10.94 -2.91
N MET A 21 -6.52 -10.46 -3.08
CA MET A 21 -5.68 -10.78 -4.24
C MET A 21 -4.83 -12.02 -4.00
N GLU A 22 -4.70 -12.83 -5.04
CA GLU A 22 -3.79 -13.97 -5.05
C GLU A 22 -2.34 -13.53 -4.79
N GLY A 23 -1.63 -14.29 -3.96
CA GLY A 23 -0.25 -14.03 -3.60
C GLY A 23 -0.04 -12.90 -2.58
N PHE A 24 -1.09 -12.21 -2.13
CA PHE A 24 -0.96 -11.24 -1.03
C PHE A 24 -0.54 -11.94 0.26
N GLN A 25 0.39 -11.34 1.01
CA GLN A 25 0.89 -11.89 2.26
C GLN A 25 0.62 -10.96 3.44
N GLU A 26 0.95 -9.68 3.28
CA GLU A 26 0.90 -8.71 4.36
C GLU A 26 0.97 -7.29 3.79
N ALA A 27 0.46 -6.32 4.55
CA ALA A 27 0.76 -4.93 4.29
C ALA A 27 0.99 -4.16 5.58
N LEU A 28 1.90 -3.18 5.51
CA LEU A 28 2.27 -2.30 6.59
C LEU A 28 1.95 -0.87 6.17
N LEU A 29 1.37 -0.10 7.08
CA LEU A 29 1.25 1.33 6.95
C LEU A 29 2.16 1.99 7.99
N LEU A 30 3.19 2.67 7.51
CA LEU A 30 4.15 3.40 8.32
C LEU A 30 3.75 4.87 8.32
N LEU A 31 3.61 5.44 9.50
CA LEU A 31 3.22 6.83 9.73
C LEU A 31 4.42 7.54 10.34
N SER A 32 4.74 8.74 9.85
CA SER A 32 5.74 9.60 10.48
C SER A 32 5.09 10.40 11.61
N ASP A 33 5.80 10.55 12.73
CA ASP A 33 5.38 11.44 13.82
C ASP A 33 5.92 12.88 13.61
N ASP A 34 6.96 13.03 12.79
CA ASP A 34 7.63 14.31 12.51
C ASP A 34 7.11 14.99 11.22
N THR A 35 6.47 14.22 10.34
CA THR A 35 6.00 14.69 9.02
C THR A 35 4.60 14.13 8.73
N ASP A 36 3.87 14.78 7.82
CA ASP A 36 2.58 14.26 7.31
C ASP A 36 2.74 13.10 6.30
N GLU A 37 3.92 12.46 6.26
CA GLU A 37 4.21 11.39 5.31
C GLU A 37 3.67 10.05 5.79
N VAL A 38 3.15 9.30 4.83
CA VAL A 38 2.62 7.95 5.03
C VAL A 38 3.22 7.04 3.97
N LEU A 39 3.78 5.91 4.40
CA LEU A 39 4.35 4.89 3.52
C LEU A 39 3.59 3.59 3.67
N ALA A 40 3.02 3.10 2.57
CA ALA A 40 2.46 1.76 2.50
C ALA A 40 3.49 0.79 1.90
N VAL A 41 3.67 -0.35 2.55
CA VAL A 41 4.47 -1.47 2.05
C VAL A 41 3.55 -2.68 1.95
N SER A 42 3.64 -3.45 0.87
CA SER A 42 2.91 -4.71 0.72
C SER A 42 3.86 -5.83 0.32
N LEU A 43 3.63 -7.01 0.89
CA LEU A 43 4.40 -8.22 0.65
C LEU A 43 3.58 -9.19 -0.20
N TRP A 44 4.25 -9.78 -1.18
CA TRP A 44 3.65 -10.64 -2.19
C TRP A 44 4.53 -11.86 -2.40
N ASP A 45 3.90 -12.96 -2.83
CA ASP A 45 4.57 -14.24 -3.05
C ASP A 45 5.51 -14.22 -4.26
N THR A 46 5.12 -13.54 -5.35
CA THR A 46 5.93 -13.45 -6.58
C THR A 46 5.88 -12.06 -7.20
N VAL A 47 6.82 -11.78 -8.12
CA VAL A 47 6.84 -10.53 -8.89
C VAL A 47 5.62 -10.42 -9.81
N GLU A 48 5.11 -11.54 -10.32
CA GLU A 48 3.89 -11.59 -11.13
C GLU A 48 2.68 -11.11 -10.32
N HIS A 49 2.55 -11.55 -9.06
CA HIS A 49 1.50 -11.07 -8.16
C HIS A 49 1.63 -9.56 -7.88
N ILE A 50 2.86 -9.04 -7.74
CA ILE A 50 3.10 -7.58 -7.61
C ILE A 50 2.59 -6.84 -8.84
N ARG A 51 2.93 -7.29 -10.06
CA ARG A 51 2.48 -6.63 -11.30
C ARG A 51 0.96 -6.62 -11.43
N ALA A 52 0.30 -7.73 -11.10
CA ALA A 52 -1.16 -7.80 -11.08
C ALA A 52 -1.77 -6.83 -10.05
N ALA A 53 -1.13 -6.68 -8.89
CA ALA A 53 -1.52 -5.70 -7.87
C ALA A 53 -1.37 -4.26 -8.34
N GLU A 54 -0.30 -3.91 -9.05
CA GLU A 54 -0.09 -2.54 -9.54
C GLU A 54 -1.21 -2.04 -10.46
N GLU A 55 -1.74 -2.94 -11.30
CA GLU A 55 -2.86 -2.68 -12.19
C GLU A 55 -4.16 -2.49 -11.39
N LYS A 56 -4.51 -3.48 -10.54
CA LYS A 56 -5.76 -3.44 -9.76
C LYS A 56 -5.81 -2.31 -8.75
N THR A 57 -4.66 -1.87 -8.22
CA THR A 57 -4.57 -0.78 -7.24
C THR A 57 -4.48 0.62 -7.86
N ALA A 58 -4.51 0.73 -9.20
CA ALA A 58 -4.54 2.02 -9.88
C ALA A 58 -5.65 2.97 -9.41
N PRO A 59 -6.88 2.51 -9.13
CA PRO A 59 -7.95 3.38 -8.62
C PRO A 59 -7.64 3.98 -7.25
N HIS A 60 -6.94 3.27 -6.36
CA HIS A 60 -6.56 3.81 -5.05
C HIS A 60 -5.65 5.02 -5.16
N ARG A 61 -4.80 5.08 -6.19
CA ARG A 61 -3.93 6.24 -6.45
C ARG A 61 -4.75 7.48 -6.77
N ALA A 62 -5.75 7.34 -7.63
CA ALA A 62 -6.66 8.44 -7.96
C ALA A 62 -7.50 8.87 -6.75
N ALA A 63 -7.95 7.92 -5.93
CA ALA A 63 -8.68 8.23 -4.69
C ALA A 63 -7.80 8.98 -3.68
N ARG A 64 -6.53 8.56 -3.48
CA ARG A 64 -5.56 9.28 -2.65
C ARG A 64 -5.35 10.71 -3.13
N ASP A 65 -5.16 10.91 -4.43
CA ASP A 65 -4.89 12.24 -4.99
C ASP A 65 -6.07 13.19 -4.76
N ARG A 66 -7.31 12.70 -4.86
CA ARG A 66 -8.53 13.46 -4.53
C ARG A 66 -8.63 13.83 -3.04
N MET A 67 -8.03 13.04 -2.16
CA MET A 67 -7.95 13.35 -0.72
C MET A 67 -6.76 14.26 -0.37
N GLY A 68 -6.04 14.77 -1.38
CA GLY A 68 -4.91 15.69 -1.21
C GLY A 68 -3.59 15.03 -0.82
N GLY A 69 -3.50 13.69 -0.90
CA GLY A 69 -2.22 13.01 -0.81
C GLY A 69 -1.42 13.17 -2.11
N LYS A 70 -0.10 13.14 -2.03
CA LYS A 70 0.78 13.15 -3.22
C LYS A 70 1.48 11.81 -3.37
N ARG A 71 1.70 11.40 -4.62
CA ARG A 71 2.48 10.20 -4.93
C ARG A 71 3.96 10.43 -4.64
N SER A 72 4.55 9.59 -3.80
CA SER A 72 5.99 9.33 -3.80
C SER A 72 6.31 8.17 -4.75
N SER A 73 7.56 8.08 -5.23
CA SER A 73 7.99 7.02 -6.15
C SER A 73 7.68 5.63 -5.57
N MET A 74 7.09 4.74 -6.36
CA MET A 74 6.92 3.33 -5.99
C MET A 74 8.15 2.54 -6.41
N LYS A 75 8.61 1.62 -5.56
CA LYS A 75 9.75 0.76 -5.82
C LYS A 75 9.42 -0.66 -5.37
N VAL A 76 9.94 -1.63 -6.11
CA VAL A 76 9.85 -3.06 -5.80
C VAL A 76 11.20 -3.54 -5.34
N TYR A 77 11.23 -4.30 -4.25
CA TYR A 77 12.43 -4.88 -3.67
C TYR A 77 12.21 -6.36 -3.42
N GLU A 78 13.31 -7.13 -3.48
CA GLU A 78 13.32 -8.51 -3.02
C GLU A 78 13.43 -8.56 -1.49
N VAL A 79 12.66 -9.45 -0.87
CA VAL A 79 12.75 -9.72 0.57
C VAL A 79 13.84 -10.77 0.78
N ALA A 80 15.02 -10.34 1.25
CA ALA A 80 16.15 -11.25 1.46
C ALA A 80 15.93 -12.25 2.60
N TYR A 81 15.16 -11.89 3.63
CA TYR A 81 14.84 -12.76 4.76
C TYR A 81 13.51 -12.36 5.40
N ARG A 82 12.71 -13.36 5.76
CA ARG A 82 11.49 -13.21 6.55
C ARG A 82 11.32 -14.42 7.46
N SER A 83 11.35 -14.22 8.77
CA SER A 83 10.93 -15.22 9.74
C SER A 83 9.41 -15.27 9.83
N ARG A 84 8.86 -16.44 10.12
CA ARG A 84 7.44 -16.58 10.52
C ARG A 84 7.29 -16.37 12.02
#